data_AF-A0A348VBF1-F1
#
_entry.id   AF-A0A348VBF1-F1
#
_cell.length_a   1.000
_cell.length_b   1.000
_cell.length_c   1.000
_cell.angle_alpha   90.00
_cell.angle_beta   90.00
_cell.angle_gamma   90.00
#
_symmetry.space_group_name_H-M   'P 1'
#
loop_
_entity.id
_entity.type
_entity.pdbx_description
1 polymer ?
#
loop_
_entity_poly.entity_id
_entity_poly.type
_entity_poly.pdbx_seq_one_letter_code
_entity_poly.pdbx_strand_id
1 'polypeptide(L)'
;MSSPMKSLAKETFFYGVGSVLPKLLSWLLSLYWAFALPKISDIGVLTNFYAWVALLQVILTYGMETGFFRYANKEKDPVRVFSTTFLSIATTTTLFFMLALLFLKPLAFALGGTAMKPHYLLLLVIILCVDVLGAIPFANLRFK
;
A
#
# COMPACT_ATOMS: atom_id res chain seq x y z
N MET A 1 -18.93 16.13 33.72
CA MET A 1 -17.92 16.87 32.90
C MET A 1 -16.62 16.09 32.95
N SER A 2 -16.27 15.35 31.89
CA SER A 2 -15.00 14.61 31.85
C SER A 2 -13.84 15.61 31.82
N SER A 3 -12.93 15.48 32.80
CA SER A 3 -11.75 16.34 32.92
C SER A 3 -11.00 16.43 31.58
N PRO A 4 -10.60 17.63 31.11
CA PRO A 4 -9.84 17.83 29.86
C PRO A 4 -8.60 16.93 29.77
N MET A 5 -8.01 16.60 30.91
CA MET A 5 -6.86 15.69 31.02
C MET A 5 -7.16 14.25 30.58
N LYS A 6 -8.38 13.75 30.86
CA LYS A 6 -8.84 12.44 30.38
C LYS A 6 -9.08 12.44 28.87
N SER A 7 -9.53 13.55 28.29
CA SER A 7 -9.69 13.70 26.83
C SER A 7 -8.33 13.64 26.14
N LEU A 8 -7.36 14.44 26.62
CA LEU A 8 -6.01 14.49 26.06
C LEU A 8 -5.28 13.15 26.14
N ALA A 9 -5.35 12.46 27.29
CA ALA A 9 -4.71 11.16 27.45
C ALA A 9 -5.32 10.11 26.51
N LYS A 10 -6.64 10.15 26.31
CA LYS A 10 -7.36 9.27 25.38
C LYS A 10 -6.93 9.54 23.94
N GLU A 11 -6.91 10.81 23.52
CA GLU A 11 -6.44 11.22 22.18
C GLU A 11 -4.98 10.84 21.95
N THR A 12 -4.10 11.07 22.93
CA THR A 12 -2.68 10.69 22.86
C THR A 12 -2.51 9.18 22.74
N PHE A 13 -3.31 8.39 23.45
CA PHE A 13 -3.27 6.93 23.33
C PHE A 13 -3.75 6.48 21.95
N PHE A 14 -4.88 6.96 21.44
CA PHE A 14 -5.38 6.55 20.12
C PHE A 14 -4.44 6.98 18.99
N TYR A 15 -3.90 8.21 19.05
CA TYR A 15 -2.97 8.74 18.05
C TYR A 15 -1.58 8.08 18.15
N GLY A 16 -1.12 7.83 19.39
CA GLY A 16 0.13 7.13 19.69
C GLY A 16 0.09 5.69 19.22
N VAL A 17 -0.99 4.95 19.55
CA VAL A 17 -1.19 3.58 19.07
C VAL A 17 -1.27 3.54 17.55
N GLY A 18 -2.01 4.46 16.92
CA GLY A 18 -2.11 4.53 15.45
C GLY A 18 -0.76 4.73 14.74
N SER A 19 0.18 5.45 15.36
CA SER A 19 1.50 5.74 14.76
C SER A 19 2.61 4.73 15.14
N VAL A 20 2.51 4.10 16.32
CA VAL A 20 3.51 3.14 16.83
C VAL A 20 3.22 1.72 16.37
N LEU A 21 1.95 1.32 16.29
CA LEU A 21 1.55 -0.05 15.96
C LEU A 21 2.11 -0.52 14.59
N PRO A 22 2.07 0.29 13.50
CA PRO A 22 2.65 -0.12 12.23
C PRO A 22 4.17 -0.31 12.31
N LYS A 23 4.87 0.57 13.05
CA LYS A 23 6.33 0.50 13.24
C LYS A 23 6.72 -0.73 14.04
N LEU A 24 5.93 -1.07 15.06
CA LEU A 24 6.13 -2.25 15.89
C LEU A 24 5.90 -3.54 15.08
N LEU A 25 4.89 -3.57 14.21
CA LEU A 25 4.68 -4.67 13.27
C LEU A 25 5.88 -4.84 12.32
N SER A 26 6.37 -3.76 11.72
CA SER A 26 7.55 -3.80 10.84
C SER A 26 8.80 -4.29 11.57
N TRP A 27 8.98 -3.87 12.83
CA TRP A 27 10.09 -4.32 13.65
C TRP A 27 10.00 -5.81 13.99
N LEU A 28 8.81 -6.30 14.38
CA LEU A 28 8.57 -7.73 14.62
C LEU A 28 8.79 -8.56 13.35
N LEU A 29 8.38 -8.05 12.19
CA LEU A 29 8.57 -8.74 10.92
C LEU A 29 10.05 -8.85 10.54
N SER A 30 10.82 -7.79 10.78
CA SER A 30 12.28 -7.80 10.62
C SER A 30 12.95 -8.83 11.53
N LEU A 31 12.50 -8.91 12.80
CA LEU A 31 12.98 -9.90 13.76
C LEU A 31 12.62 -11.33 13.32
N TYR A 32 11.40 -11.53 12.82
CA TYR A 32 10.98 -12.81 12.25
C TYR A 32 11.87 -13.23 11.08
N TRP A 33 12.18 -12.33 10.13
CA TRP A 33 13.08 -12.64 9.02
C TRP A 33 14.48 -13.02 9.50
N ALA A 34 14.99 -12.37 10.55
CA ALA A 34 16.30 -12.68 11.12
C ALA A 34 16.38 -14.10 11.73
N PHE A 35 15.27 -14.62 12.27
CA PHE A 35 15.23 -15.97 12.86
C PHE A 35 14.73 -17.05 11.91
N ALA A 36 13.88 -16.72 10.93
CA ALA A 36 13.20 -17.69 10.07
C ALA A 36 13.90 -17.95 8.73
N LEU A 37 14.79 -17.07 8.26
CA LEU A 37 15.49 -17.24 6.99
C LEU A 37 16.91 -17.80 7.22
N PRO A 38 17.18 -19.07 6.84
CA PRO A 38 18.48 -19.71 7.08
C PRO A 38 19.59 -19.24 6.13
N LYS A 39 19.28 -18.50 5.05
CA LYS A 39 20.26 -18.02 4.06
C LYS A 39 20.01 -16.56 3.68
N ILE A 40 21.09 -15.78 3.63
CA ILE A 40 21.11 -14.36 3.23
C ILE A 40 20.63 -14.16 1.78
N SER A 41 20.79 -15.17 0.91
CA SER A 41 20.33 -15.14 -0.48
C SER A 41 18.83 -14.89 -0.61
N ASP A 42 18.03 -15.43 0.31
CA ASP A 42 16.56 -15.36 0.23
C ASP A 42 16.05 -13.97 0.63
N ILE A 43 16.79 -13.27 1.49
CA ILE A 43 16.54 -11.86 1.86
C ILE A 43 16.83 -10.94 0.67
N GLY A 44 17.86 -11.24 -0.13
CA GLY A 44 18.23 -10.47 -1.32
C GLY A 44 17.15 -10.50 -2.41
N VAL A 45 16.57 -11.67 -2.66
CA VAL A 45 15.44 -11.82 -3.59
C VAL A 45 14.24 -11.00 -3.09
N LEU A 46 13.85 -11.16 -1.83
CA LEU A 46 12.73 -10.42 -1.24
C LEU A 46 12.90 -8.90 -1.35
N THR A 47 14.11 -8.40 -1.09
CA THR A 47 14.45 -6.96 -1.18
C THR A 47 14.30 -6.42 -2.61
N ASN A 48 14.75 -7.18 -3.61
CA ASN A 48 14.59 -6.81 -5.02
C ASN A 48 13.10 -6.69 -5.40
N PHE A 49 12.27 -7.63 -4.97
CA PHE A 49 10.83 -7.56 -5.19
C PHE A 49 10.19 -6.35 -4.52
N TYR A 50 10.52 -6.05 -3.26
CA TYR A 50 10.01 -4.85 -2.60
C TYR A 50 10.41 -3.57 -3.32
N ALA A 51 11.59 -3.51 -3.94
CA ALA A 51 11.99 -2.38 -4.77
C ALA A 51 11.10 -2.24 -6.01
N TRP A 52 10.79 -3.34 -6.70
CA TRP A 52 9.85 -3.33 -7.83
C TRP A 52 8.43 -2.95 -7.42
N VAL A 53 7.94 -3.47 -6.30
CA VAL A 53 6.62 -3.13 -5.76
C VAL A 53 6.55 -1.63 -5.45
N ALA A 54 7.58 -1.07 -4.80
CA ALA A 54 7.64 0.36 -4.51
C ALA A 54 7.63 1.22 -5.78
N LEU A 55 8.37 0.82 -6.83
CA LEU A 55 8.35 1.50 -8.12
C LEU A 55 6.96 1.42 -8.79
N LEU A 56 6.37 0.23 -8.83
CA LEU A 56 5.05 0.01 -9.42
C LEU A 56 3.97 0.77 -8.67
N GLN A 57 4.06 0.88 -7.35
CA GLN A 57 3.13 1.65 -6.53
C GLN A 57 3.12 3.12 -6.94
N VAL A 58 4.29 3.73 -7.14
CA VAL A 58 4.39 5.12 -7.59
C VAL A 58 3.79 5.29 -8.99
N ILE A 59 4.10 4.37 -9.91
CA ILE A 59 3.59 4.40 -11.29
C ILE A 59 2.07 4.21 -11.33
N LEU A 60 1.53 3.23 -10.60
CA LEU A 60 0.10 2.91 -10.57
C LEU A 60 -0.75 3.93 -9.81
N THR A 61 -0.14 4.68 -8.89
CA THR A 61 -0.81 5.82 -8.23
C THR A 61 -0.78 7.07 -9.12
N TYR A 62 0.21 7.17 -10.03
CA TYR A 62 0.42 8.28 -10.99
C TYR A 62 0.21 9.69 -10.40
N GLY A 63 0.49 9.86 -9.10
CA GLY A 63 0.36 11.13 -8.38
C GLY A 63 -1.08 11.63 -8.21
N MET A 64 -2.10 10.79 -8.41
CA MET A 64 -3.51 11.18 -8.33
C MET A 64 -3.95 11.78 -7.01
N GLU A 65 -3.27 11.44 -5.91
CA GLU A 65 -3.52 12.06 -4.60
C GLU A 65 -3.36 13.59 -4.66
N THR A 66 -2.30 14.07 -5.32
CA THR A 66 -2.05 15.51 -5.47
C THR A 66 -3.05 16.16 -6.43
N GLY A 67 -3.44 15.44 -7.49
CA GLY A 67 -4.52 15.84 -8.39
C GLY A 67 -5.84 16.00 -7.66
N PHE A 68 -6.21 15.00 -6.85
CA PHE A 68 -7.41 15.00 -6.03
C PHE A 68 -7.46 16.24 -5.13
N PHE A 69 -6.41 16.52 -4.36
CA PHE A 69 -6.39 17.71 -3.49
C PHE A 69 -6.52 19.03 -4.26
N ARG A 70 -5.92 19.12 -5.45
CA ARG A 70 -6.00 20.33 -6.28
C ARG A 70 -7.41 20.58 -6.81
N TYR A 71 -8.10 19.53 -7.26
CA TYR A 71 -9.44 19.65 -7.84
C TYR A 71 -10.54 19.67 -6.78
N ALA A 72 -10.39 18.92 -5.68
CA ALA A 72 -11.34 18.94 -4.56
C ALA A 72 -11.44 20.31 -3.87
N ASN A 73 -10.37 21.13 -3.89
CA ASN A 73 -10.39 22.49 -3.37
C ASN A 73 -10.98 23.54 -4.33
N LYS A 74 -11.07 23.25 -5.64
CA LYS A 74 -11.53 24.20 -6.67
C LYS A 74 -12.96 23.98 -7.13
N GLU A 75 -13.44 22.74 -7.05
CA GLU A 75 -14.78 22.36 -7.49
C GLU A 75 -15.83 22.51 -6.38
N LYS A 76 -17.05 22.91 -6.75
CA LYS A 76 -18.18 23.01 -5.81
C LYS A 76 -18.72 21.64 -5.37
N ASP A 77 -18.38 20.57 -6.09
CA ASP A 77 -18.82 19.20 -5.82
C ASP A 77 -17.61 18.24 -5.64
N PRO A 78 -17.04 18.17 -4.42
CA PRO A 78 -15.89 17.30 -4.14
C PRO A 78 -16.23 15.81 -4.24
N VAL A 79 -17.52 15.43 -4.17
CA VAL A 79 -17.96 14.03 -4.27
C VAL A 79 -17.79 13.51 -5.69
N ARG A 80 -18.08 14.35 -6.69
CA ARG A 80 -17.87 14.00 -8.11
C ARG A 80 -16.39 13.81 -8.43
N VAL A 81 -15.52 14.68 -7.90
CA VAL A 81 -14.06 14.59 -8.08
C VAL A 81 -13.50 13.31 -7.43
N PHE A 82 -14.01 12.93 -6.26
CA PHE A 82 -13.65 11.68 -5.61
C PHE A 82 -14.02 10.48 -6.48
N SER A 83 -15.27 10.40 -6.96
CA SER A 83 -15.75 9.27 -7.75
C SER A 83 -14.98 9.10 -9.06
N THR A 84 -14.68 10.18 -9.78
CA THR A 84 -13.92 10.12 -11.03
C THR A 84 -12.46 9.72 -10.82
N THR A 85 -11.81 10.27 -9.78
CA THR A 85 -10.42 9.93 -9.43
C THR A 85 -10.31 8.48 -8.98
N PHE A 86 -11.24 8.03 -8.13
CA PHE A 86 -11.31 6.64 -7.66
C PHE A 86 -11.56 5.67 -8.81
N LEU A 87 -12.51 5.96 -9.70
CA LEU A 87 -12.79 5.10 -10.86
C LEU A 87 -11.59 5.01 -11.81
N SER A 88 -10.87 6.13 -12.02
CA SER A 88 -9.66 6.14 -12.84
C SER A 88 -8.59 5.20 -12.28
N ILE A 89 -8.29 5.30 -10.98
CA ILE A 89 -7.31 4.41 -10.34
C ILE A 89 -7.82 2.97 -10.33
N ALA A 90 -9.08 2.76 -9.98
CA ALA A 90 -9.65 1.41 -9.95
C ALA A 90 -9.57 0.73 -11.32
N THR A 91 -9.76 1.48 -12.41
CA THR A 91 -9.65 0.95 -13.76
C THR A 91 -8.21 0.59 -14.11
N THR A 92 -7.24 1.47 -13.85
CA THR A 92 -5.82 1.20 -14.14
C THR A 92 -5.27 0.06 -13.28
N THR A 93 -5.62 0.01 -11.99
CA THR A 93 -5.25 -1.06 -11.07
C THR A 93 -5.88 -2.40 -11.48
N THR A 94 -7.15 -2.42 -11.87
CA THR A 94 -7.82 -3.65 -12.35
C THR A 94 -7.19 -4.16 -13.64
N LEU A 95 -6.88 -3.27 -14.59
CA LEU A 95 -6.18 -3.64 -15.82
C LEU A 95 -4.80 -4.23 -15.51
N PHE A 96 -4.04 -3.58 -14.63
CA PHE A 96 -2.74 -4.08 -14.17
C PHE A 96 -2.85 -5.45 -13.50
N PHE A 97 -3.85 -5.64 -12.63
CA PHE A 97 -4.09 -6.92 -11.95
C PHE A 97 -4.36 -8.05 -12.93
N MET A 98 -5.23 -7.82 -13.94
CA MET A 98 -5.53 -8.81 -14.98
C MET A 98 -4.28 -9.15 -15.80
N LEU A 99 -3.46 -8.16 -16.15
CA LEU A 99 -2.18 -8.39 -16.84
C LEU A 99 -1.21 -9.18 -15.95
N ALA A 100 -1.08 -8.82 -14.68
CA ALA A 100 -0.21 -9.51 -13.73
C ALA A 100 -0.62 -10.98 -13.52
N LEU A 101 -1.91 -11.29 -13.53
CA LEU A 101 -2.41 -12.68 -13.48
C LEU A 101 -2.06 -13.46 -14.76
N LEU A 102 -2.18 -12.84 -15.94
CA LEU A 102 -1.84 -13.50 -17.21
C LEU A 102 -0.35 -13.82 -17.31
N PHE A 103 0.51 -12.92 -16.82
CA PHE A 103 1.96 -13.04 -16.86
C PHE A 103 2.57 -13.53 -15.54
N LEU A 104 1.78 -14.11 -14.63
CA LEU A 104 2.22 -14.51 -13.30
C LEU A 104 3.39 -15.51 -13.33
N LYS A 105 3.32 -16.50 -14.20
CA LYS A 105 4.35 -17.54 -14.37
C LYS A 105 5.67 -16.97 -14.93
N PRO A 106 5.69 -16.22 -16.05
CA PRO A 106 6.92 -15.63 -16.55
C PRO A 106 7.50 -14.55 -15.62
N LEU A 107 6.67 -13.75 -14.93
CA LEU A 107 7.17 -12.81 -13.92
C LEU A 107 7.83 -13.51 -12.74
N ALA A 108 7.21 -14.57 -12.21
CA ALA A 108 7.77 -15.32 -11.09
C ALA A 108 9.13 -15.93 -11.45
N PHE A 109 9.27 -16.45 -12.68
CA PHE A 109 10.53 -16.99 -13.17
C PHE A 109 11.58 -15.89 -13.42
N ALA A 110 11.20 -14.76 -14.01
CA ALA A 110 12.12 -13.66 -14.35
C ALA A 110 12.64 -12.92 -13.11
N LEU A 111 11.82 -12.79 -12.06
CA LEU A 111 12.15 -11.99 -10.88
C LEU A 111 12.75 -12.81 -9.73
N GLY A 112 12.42 -14.10 -9.61
CA GLY A 112 12.80 -14.93 -8.45
C GLY A 112 13.35 -16.33 -8.75
N GLY A 113 13.43 -16.73 -10.02
CA GLY A 113 13.90 -18.07 -10.41
C GLY A 113 13.02 -19.22 -9.88
N THR A 114 13.61 -20.41 -9.67
CA THR A 114 12.92 -21.64 -9.19
C THR A 114 12.62 -21.65 -7.69
N ALA A 115 13.14 -20.69 -6.93
CA ALA A 115 12.98 -20.63 -5.48
C ALA A 115 11.60 -20.10 -5.06
N MET A 116 10.89 -19.39 -5.93
CA MET A 116 9.64 -18.72 -5.58
C MET A 116 8.42 -19.40 -6.20
N LYS A 117 7.46 -19.75 -5.34
CA LYS A 117 6.16 -20.25 -5.80
C LYS A 117 5.35 -19.08 -6.38
N PRO A 118 4.64 -19.26 -7.50
CA PRO A 118 3.81 -18.22 -8.12
C PRO A 118 2.78 -17.59 -7.16
N HIS A 119 2.39 -18.33 -6.12
CA HIS A 119 1.44 -17.89 -5.11
C HIS A 119 1.94 -16.68 -4.28
N TYR A 120 3.24 -16.57 -4.03
CA TYR A 120 3.79 -15.41 -3.30
C TYR A 120 3.76 -14.14 -4.15
N LEU A 121 4.03 -14.26 -5.45
CA LEU A 121 3.92 -13.15 -6.38
C LEU A 121 2.47 -12.66 -6.50
N LEU A 122 1.52 -13.59 -6.51
CA LEU A 122 0.09 -13.27 -6.51
C LEU A 122 -0.30 -12.48 -5.25
N LEU A 123 0.17 -12.89 -4.06
CA LEU A 123 -0.08 -12.16 -2.81
C LEU A 123 0.49 -10.74 -2.86
N LEU A 124 1.72 -10.57 -3.35
CA LEU A 124 2.34 -9.24 -3.49
C LEU A 124 1.55 -8.33 -4.45
N VAL A 125 1.10 -8.87 -5.58
CA VAL A 125 0.29 -8.13 -6.55
C VAL A 125 -1.06 -7.73 -5.94
N ILE A 126 -1.71 -8.61 -5.17
CA ILE A 126 -2.94 -8.26 -4.44
C ILE A 126 -2.69 -7.12 -3.45
N ILE A 127 -1.64 -7.23 -2.62
CA ILE A 127 -1.31 -6.18 -1.64
C ILE A 127 -1.08 -4.84 -2.34
N LEU A 128 -0.29 -4.83 -3.43
CA LEU A 128 -0.04 -3.64 -4.23
C LEU A 128 -1.35 -3.04 -4.78
N CYS A 129 -2.27 -3.86 -5.29
CA CYS A 129 -3.55 -3.39 -5.80
C CYS A 129 -4.40 -2.76 -4.68
N VAL A 130 -4.42 -3.38 -3.50
CA VAL A 130 -5.14 -2.85 -2.33
C VAL A 130 -4.53 -1.52 -1.87
N ASP A 131 -3.20 -1.41 -1.82
CA ASP A 131 -2.51 -0.18 -1.42
C ASP A 131 -2.81 0.97 -2.39
N VAL A 132 -2.74 0.72 -3.70
CA VAL A 132 -3.04 1.73 -4.72
C VAL A 132 -4.52 2.16 -4.67
N LEU A 133 -5.45 1.22 -4.50
CA LEU A 133 -6.88 1.52 -4.33
C LEU A 133 -7.16 2.31 -3.04
N GLY A 134 -6.40 2.03 -1.97
CA GLY A 134 -6.52 2.69 -0.68
C GLY A 134 -6.02 4.14 -0.68
N ALA A 135 -5.08 4.49 -1.56
CA ALA A 135 -4.48 5.82 -1.64
C ALA A 135 -5.53 6.95 -1.72
N ILE A 136 -6.58 6.79 -2.53
CA ILE A 136 -7.61 7.82 -2.74
C ILE A 136 -8.62 7.94 -1.58
N PRO A 137 -9.19 6.84 -1.04
CA PRO A 137 -9.95 6.89 0.21
C PRO A 137 -9.17 7.52 1.36
N PHE A 138 -7.88 7.20 1.52
CA PHE A 138 -7.04 7.82 2.55
C PHE A 138 -6.81 9.31 2.29
N ALA A 139 -6.57 9.71 1.03
CA ALA A 139 -6.49 11.12 0.66
C ALA A 139 -7.80 11.86 0.99
N ASN A 140 -8.96 11.26 0.72
CA ASN A 140 -10.27 11.83 1.04
C ASN A 140 -10.51 11.97 2.56
N LEU A 141 -10.09 10.96 3.35
CA LEU A 141 -10.12 11.04 4.81
C LEU A 141 -9.20 12.12 5.37
N ARG A 142 -8.08 12.43 4.69
CA ARG A 142 -7.17 13.53 5.06
C ARG A 142 -7.69 14.91 4.65
N PHE A 143 -8.55 14.95 3.64
CA PHE A 143 -9.18 16.19 3.19
C PHE A 143 -10.34 16.63 4.09
N LYS A 144 -11.07 15.68 4.67
CA LYS A 144 -12.13 15.92 5.68
C LYS A 144 -11.56 16.28 7.04
#